data_AF-A0A6L8NF41-F1
#
_entry.id   AF-A0A6L8NF41-F1
#
_cell.length_a   1.000
_cell.length_b   1.000
_cell.length_c   1.000
_cell.angle_alpha   90.00
_cell.angle_beta   90.00
_cell.angle_gamma   90.00
#
_symmetry.space_group_name_H-M   'P 1'
#
loop_
_entity.id
_entity.type
_entity.pdbx_description
1 polymer ?
#
loop_
_entity_poly.entity_id
_entity_poly.type
_entity_poly.pdbx_seq_one_letter_code
_entity_poly.pdbx_strand_id
1 'polypeptide(L)'
;MTRTTTGIPERGALRALLPVLLAHRATTVRTFAAALLSQSALVALVALAAHTVGAAVTEGTPPDPGTVLALTGLVVLRAVVTWWEMDLSHDLAYRVLAELRIRVFDGLARSAPARVEGRESGDLASAALADVEALEFFYAHAVAQLAASATVFGAGAVVLGGVEPGLLPPVLLAAGLLVLLPLLDGRSRARRAARTRQAAARLSARTVETVDGLPELLAFGALDRSRERLRADGRELGGAQRAEQTWEAGSAAARDLLVTGAVVGVVAVAGHQIGGAWAPAALALAS
;
A
#
# COMPACT_ATOMS: atom_id res chain seq x y z
N MET A 1 0.14 -24.99 -23.26
CA MET A 1 -0.80 -24.08 -22.57
C MET A 1 -0.83 -24.40 -21.08
N THR A 2 0.08 -23.83 -20.30
CA THR A 2 0.08 -23.96 -18.83
C THR A 2 -0.74 -22.82 -18.24
N ARG A 3 -1.86 -23.17 -17.57
CA ARG A 3 -2.65 -22.22 -16.77
C ARG A 3 -1.77 -21.69 -15.64
N THR A 4 -1.32 -20.44 -15.72
CA THR A 4 -0.85 -19.69 -14.55
C THR A 4 -2.07 -19.37 -13.70
N THR A 5 -2.36 -20.26 -12.75
CA THR A 5 -3.29 -20.01 -11.66
C THR A 5 -2.74 -18.84 -10.84
N THR A 6 -3.40 -17.69 -10.96
CA THR A 6 -3.23 -16.53 -10.06
C THR A 6 -3.80 -16.90 -8.68
N GLY A 7 -3.07 -17.76 -7.98
CA GLY A 7 -3.29 -18.12 -6.59
C GLY A 7 -2.50 -17.17 -5.68
N ILE A 8 -3.06 -16.94 -4.48
CA ILE A 8 -2.39 -16.30 -3.35
C ILE A 8 -0.97 -16.90 -3.23
N PRO A 9 0.10 -16.09 -3.02
CA PRO A 9 1.45 -16.63 -2.89
C PRO A 9 1.45 -17.77 -1.87
N GLU A 10 1.98 -18.93 -2.27
CA GLU A 10 2.08 -20.07 -1.35
C GLU A 10 2.84 -19.61 -0.11
N ARG A 11 2.36 -19.98 1.10
CA ARG A 11 2.95 -19.53 2.38
C ARG A 11 4.46 -19.82 2.49
N GLY A 12 4.98 -20.73 1.67
CA GLY A 12 6.41 -21.00 1.52
C GLY A 12 7.21 -19.88 0.85
N ALA A 13 6.63 -19.14 -0.10
CA ALA A 13 7.31 -18.07 -0.83
C ALA A 13 7.67 -16.88 0.06
N LEU A 14 6.76 -16.45 0.95
CA LEU A 14 7.03 -15.34 1.88
C LEU A 14 8.08 -15.71 2.94
N ARG A 15 8.06 -16.96 3.42
CA ARG A 15 9.07 -17.46 4.37
C ARG A 15 10.46 -17.59 3.75
N ALA A 16 10.55 -17.86 2.46
CA ALA A 16 11.82 -17.92 1.73
C ALA A 16 12.49 -16.55 1.55
N LEU A 17 11.73 -15.45 1.69
CA LEU A 17 12.22 -14.07 1.51
C LEU A 17 12.72 -13.43 2.82
N LEU A 18 12.19 -13.85 3.97
CA LEU A 18 12.63 -13.45 5.32
C LEU A 18 14.13 -13.61 5.63
N PRO A 19 14.82 -14.72 5.26
CA PRO A 19 16.23 -14.88 5.60
C PRO A 19 17.15 -13.86 4.90
N VAL A 20 16.74 -13.27 3.77
CA VAL A 20 17.54 -12.25 3.07
C VAL A 20 17.51 -10.91 3.81
N LEU A 21 16.38 -10.57 4.43
CA LEU A 21 16.28 -9.44 5.35
C LEU A 21 17.17 -9.64 6.59
N LEU A 22 17.18 -10.85 7.16
CA LEU A 22 17.97 -11.15 8.36
C LEU A 22 19.49 -11.06 8.13
N ALA A 23 19.96 -11.26 6.89
CA ALA A 23 21.36 -11.02 6.53
C ALA A 23 21.77 -9.55 6.73
N HIS A 24 20.81 -8.62 6.66
CA HIS A 24 20.98 -7.18 6.77
C HIS A 24 20.39 -6.61 8.08
N ARG A 25 20.49 -7.38 9.18
CA ARG A 25 19.84 -7.05 10.47
C ARG A 25 20.02 -5.60 10.95
N ALA A 26 21.21 -5.02 10.77
CA ALA A 26 21.48 -3.66 11.26
C ALA A 26 20.72 -2.59 10.47
N THR A 27 20.67 -2.68 9.15
CA THR A 27 19.90 -1.76 8.31
C THR A 27 18.41 -2.01 8.49
N THR A 28 17.96 -3.28 8.56
CA THR A 28 16.56 -3.61 8.86
C THR A 28 16.08 -3.02 10.18
N VAL A 29 16.87 -3.12 11.26
CA VAL A 29 16.52 -2.53 12.56
C VAL A 29 16.46 -1.00 12.48
N ARG A 30 17.38 -0.35 11.75
CA ARG A 30 17.36 1.12 11.55
C ARG A 30 16.13 1.56 10.77
N THR A 31 15.81 0.90 9.66
CA THR A 31 14.61 1.19 8.85
C THR A 31 13.35 0.99 9.68
N PHE A 32 13.27 -0.11 10.45
CA PHE A 32 12.14 -0.36 11.35
C PHE A 32 12.03 0.70 12.45
N ALA A 33 13.13 1.12 13.07
CA ALA A 33 13.13 2.16 14.09
C ALA A 33 12.70 3.52 13.52
N ALA A 34 13.13 3.86 12.30
CA ALA A 34 12.69 5.08 11.61
C ALA A 34 11.20 5.03 11.30
N ALA A 35 10.69 3.91 10.77
CA ALA A 35 9.27 3.69 10.51
C ALA A 35 8.42 3.76 11.79
N LEU A 36 8.92 3.18 12.89
CA LEU A 36 8.26 3.23 14.18
C LEU A 36 8.21 4.67 14.71
N LEU A 37 9.33 5.41 14.64
CA LEU A 37 9.40 6.81 15.07
C LEU A 37 8.47 7.71 14.23
N SER A 38 8.44 7.49 12.92
CA SER A 38 7.56 8.19 11.98
C SER A 38 6.08 8.02 12.36
N GLN A 39 5.67 6.77 12.62
CA GLN A 39 4.30 6.46 13.02
C GLN A 39 3.98 6.96 14.43
N SER A 40 4.90 6.87 15.38
CA SER A 40 4.71 7.43 16.73
C SER A 40 4.57 8.95 16.68
N ALA A 41 5.36 9.65 15.84
CA ALA A 41 5.24 11.09 15.65
C ALA A 41 3.88 11.48 15.04
N LEU A 42 3.37 10.69 14.07
CA LEU A 42 2.02 10.86 13.54
C LEU A 42 0.96 10.68 14.64
N VAL A 43 1.04 9.62 15.44
CA VAL A 43 0.08 9.36 16.52
C VAL A 43 0.11 10.49 17.55
N ALA A 44 1.29 10.94 17.97
CA ALA A 44 1.44 12.08 18.87
C ALA A 44 0.86 13.36 18.28
N LEU A 45 1.04 13.59 16.98
CA LEU A 45 0.52 14.78 16.29
C LEU A 45 -1.01 14.78 16.27
N VAL A 46 -1.61 13.65 15.90
CA VAL A 46 -3.07 13.51 15.86
C VAL A 46 -3.66 13.60 17.27
N ALA A 47 -3.03 12.97 18.26
CA ALA A 47 -3.49 13.01 19.64
C ALA A 47 -3.41 14.44 20.23
N LEU A 48 -2.29 15.13 20.03
CA LEU A 48 -2.13 16.51 20.50
C LEU A 48 -3.10 17.46 19.77
N ALA A 49 -3.25 17.31 18.46
CA ALA A 49 -4.22 18.09 17.69
C ALA A 49 -5.65 17.87 18.20
N ALA A 50 -6.07 16.61 18.37
CA ALA A 50 -7.38 16.27 18.90
C ALA A 50 -7.60 16.85 20.30
N HIS A 51 -6.60 16.76 21.18
CA HIS A 51 -6.66 17.35 22.52
C HIS A 51 -6.82 18.87 22.47
N THR A 52 -6.05 19.57 21.63
CA THR A 52 -6.13 21.03 21.51
C THR A 52 -7.47 21.52 20.98
N VAL A 53 -8.03 20.84 19.97
CA VAL A 53 -9.35 21.18 19.45
C VAL A 53 -10.42 20.86 20.50
N GLY A 54 -10.30 19.73 21.19
CA GLY A 54 -11.22 19.35 22.27
C GLY A 54 -11.24 20.37 23.41
N ALA A 55 -10.07 20.79 23.89
CA ALA A 55 -9.94 21.82 24.93
C ALA A 55 -10.47 23.18 24.46
N ALA A 56 -10.13 23.61 23.24
CA ALA A 56 -10.62 24.88 22.70
C ALA A 56 -12.15 24.94 22.56
N VAL A 57 -12.78 23.81 22.19
CA VAL A 57 -14.24 23.70 22.07
C VAL A 57 -14.94 23.63 23.42
N THR A 58 -14.35 22.90 24.39
CA THR A 58 -14.99 22.66 25.69
C THR A 58 -14.75 23.79 26.70
N GLU A 59 -13.55 24.35 26.73
CA GLU A 59 -13.12 25.37 27.68
C GLU A 59 -13.18 26.78 27.09
N GLY A 60 -13.35 26.91 25.77
CA GLY A 60 -13.41 28.19 25.06
C GLY A 60 -12.08 28.95 25.01
N THR A 61 -10.98 28.30 25.41
CA THR A 61 -9.65 28.90 25.47
C THR A 61 -8.88 28.66 24.16
N PRO A 62 -8.28 29.69 23.55
CA PRO A 62 -7.42 29.49 22.39
C PRO A 62 -6.17 28.65 22.77
N PRO A 63 -5.58 27.93 21.80
CA PRO A 63 -4.38 27.12 22.08
C PRO A 63 -3.21 28.02 22.53
N ASP A 64 -2.57 27.62 23.62
CA ASP A 64 -1.37 28.29 24.13
C ASP A 64 -0.25 28.30 23.07
N PRO A 65 0.55 29.38 22.96
CA PRO A 65 1.67 29.46 22.02
C PRO A 65 2.65 28.28 22.14
N GLY A 66 2.86 27.75 23.34
CA GLY A 66 3.70 26.56 23.57
C GLY A 66 3.16 25.32 22.87
N THR A 67 1.84 25.14 22.86
CA THR A 67 1.21 24.02 22.18
C THR A 67 1.27 24.15 20.67
N VAL A 68 1.09 25.37 20.14
CA VAL A 68 1.27 25.65 18.70
C VAL A 68 2.72 25.38 18.27
N LEU A 69 3.69 25.78 19.09
CA LEU A 69 5.10 25.49 18.85
C LEU A 69 5.38 23.98 18.89
N ALA A 70 4.80 23.25 19.84
CA ALA A 70 4.92 21.79 19.93
C ALA A 70 4.34 21.09 18.70
N LEU A 71 3.14 21.48 18.25
CA LEU A 71 2.54 20.97 17.03
C LEU A 71 3.42 21.23 15.80
N THR A 72 3.91 22.46 15.66
CA THR A 72 4.80 22.85 14.54
C THR A 72 6.09 22.04 14.57
N GLY A 73 6.72 21.92 15.74
CA GLY A 73 7.94 21.12 15.92
C GLY A 73 7.72 19.65 15.59
N LEU A 74 6.56 19.10 15.96
CA LEU A 74 6.22 17.71 15.67
C LEU A 74 5.93 17.46 14.18
N VAL A 75 5.33 18.43 13.48
CA VAL A 75 5.18 18.39 12.01
C VAL A 75 6.55 18.36 11.34
N VAL A 76 7.46 19.25 11.75
CA VAL A 76 8.82 19.30 11.20
C VAL A 76 9.58 18.00 11.51
N LEU A 77 9.54 17.53 12.76
CA LEU A 77 10.16 16.27 13.17
C LEU A 77 9.64 15.11 12.33
N ARG A 78 8.32 15.00 12.17
CA ARG A 78 7.71 13.95 11.36
C ARG A 78 8.16 14.03 9.91
N ALA A 79 8.22 15.22 9.31
CA ALA A 79 8.70 15.40 7.94
C ALA A 79 10.14 14.90 7.77
N VAL A 80 11.04 15.27 8.70
CA VAL A 80 12.45 14.83 8.69
C VAL A 80 12.56 13.31 8.88
N VAL A 81 11.83 12.74 9.84
CA VAL A 81 11.85 11.29 10.10
C VAL A 81 11.26 10.51 8.93
N THR A 82 10.20 11.00 8.28
CA THR A 82 9.61 10.35 7.08
C THR A 82 10.61 10.35 5.93
N TRP A 83 11.35 11.45 5.75
CA TRP A 83 12.39 11.52 4.73
C TRP A 83 13.51 10.51 5.01
N TRP A 84 14.02 10.45 6.24
CA TRP A 84 15.01 9.44 6.63
C TRP A 84 14.51 8.00 6.53
N GLU A 85 13.24 7.76 6.87
CA GLU A 85 12.60 6.45 6.71
C GLU A 85 12.65 6.01 5.24
N MET A 86 12.30 6.89 4.31
CA MET A 86 12.32 6.63 2.87
C MET A 86 13.73 6.31 2.36
N ASP A 87 14.73 7.07 2.78
CA ASP A 87 16.12 6.83 2.40
C ASP A 87 16.63 5.47 2.93
N LEU A 88 16.38 5.18 4.21
CA LEU A 88 16.80 3.93 4.84
C LEU A 88 16.07 2.72 4.27
N SER A 89 14.82 2.88 3.86
CA SER A 89 14.03 1.77 3.32
C SER A 89 14.44 1.42 1.90
N HIS A 90 14.75 2.42 1.06
CA HIS A 90 15.31 2.19 -0.27
C HIS A 90 16.74 1.61 -0.20
N ASP A 91 17.61 2.10 0.69
CA ASP A 91 18.95 1.50 0.88
C ASP A 91 18.84 0.02 1.26
N LEU A 92 17.94 -0.32 2.19
CA LEU A 92 17.67 -1.72 2.55
C LEU A 92 17.16 -2.53 1.35
N ALA A 93 16.20 -1.99 0.60
CA ALA A 93 15.62 -2.66 -0.56
C ALA A 93 16.68 -2.94 -1.62
N TYR A 94 17.50 -1.96 -1.99
CA TYR A 94 18.53 -2.14 -3.01
C TYR A 94 19.60 -3.16 -2.62
N ARG A 95 20.00 -3.21 -1.34
CA ARG A 95 20.92 -4.24 -0.84
C ARG A 95 20.33 -5.64 -0.98
N VAL A 96 19.07 -5.80 -0.56
CA VAL A 96 18.33 -7.07 -0.68
C VAL A 96 18.17 -7.47 -2.16
N LEU A 97 17.80 -6.52 -3.02
CA LEU A 97 17.63 -6.76 -4.45
C LEU A 97 18.96 -7.15 -5.11
N ALA A 98 20.07 -6.49 -4.78
CA ALA A 98 21.38 -6.84 -5.30
C ALA A 98 21.76 -8.29 -4.97
N GLU A 99 21.52 -8.73 -3.74
CA GLU A 99 21.78 -10.10 -3.34
C GLU A 99 20.85 -11.11 -4.04
N LEU A 100 19.57 -10.78 -4.17
CA LEU A 100 18.61 -11.62 -4.91
C LEU A 100 19.01 -11.76 -6.38
N ARG A 101 19.46 -10.67 -7.03
CA ARG A 101 19.94 -10.68 -8.42
C ARG A 101 21.11 -11.65 -8.58
N ILE A 102 22.11 -11.58 -7.69
CA ILE A 102 23.26 -12.50 -7.70
C ILE A 102 22.80 -13.97 -7.57
N ARG A 103 21.93 -14.27 -6.59
CA ARG A 103 21.43 -15.64 -6.38
C ARG A 103 20.65 -16.18 -7.58
N VAL A 104 19.87 -15.32 -8.24
CA VAL A 104 19.13 -15.66 -9.46
C VAL A 104 20.10 -15.96 -10.60
N PHE A 105 21.09 -15.10 -10.84
CA PHE A 105 22.10 -15.34 -11.88
C PHE A 105 22.89 -16.63 -11.63
N ASP A 106 23.35 -16.86 -10.41
CA ASP A 106 24.06 -18.08 -10.05
C ASP A 106 23.18 -19.34 -10.23
N GLY A 107 21.90 -19.23 -9.87
CA GLY A 107 20.92 -20.30 -10.08
C GLY A 107 20.72 -20.61 -11.56
N LEU A 108 20.55 -19.58 -12.39
CA LEU A 108 20.42 -19.70 -13.83
C LEU A 108 21.67 -20.32 -14.46
N ALA A 109 22.86 -19.83 -14.11
CA ALA A 109 24.14 -20.34 -14.59
C ALA A 109 24.34 -21.83 -14.27
N ARG A 110 23.98 -22.28 -13.05
CA ARG A 110 24.02 -23.70 -12.68
C ARG A 110 23.02 -24.57 -13.44
N SER A 111 21.87 -24.01 -13.82
CA SER A 111 20.80 -24.74 -14.53
C SER A 111 20.94 -24.75 -16.05
N ALA A 112 21.87 -23.95 -16.60
CA ALA A 112 22.13 -23.82 -18.03
C ALA A 112 22.44 -25.16 -18.76
N PRO A 113 23.15 -26.14 -18.19
CA PRO A 113 23.45 -27.39 -18.92
C PRO A 113 22.22 -28.27 -19.23
N ALA A 114 21.08 -28.04 -18.59
CA ALA A 114 19.93 -28.97 -18.61
C ALA A 114 18.67 -28.43 -19.33
N ARG A 115 18.64 -27.18 -19.84
CA ARG A 115 17.40 -26.52 -20.28
C ARG A 115 17.48 -25.68 -21.57
N VAL A 116 18.48 -25.89 -22.42
CA VAL A 116 18.68 -25.10 -23.66
C VAL A 116 17.74 -25.50 -24.82
N GLU A 117 16.81 -26.44 -24.62
CA GLU A 117 15.79 -26.72 -25.64
C GLU A 117 14.58 -25.77 -25.51
N GLY A 118 14.67 -24.62 -26.18
CA GLY A 118 13.48 -23.90 -26.68
C GLY A 118 13.11 -22.54 -26.09
N ARG A 119 13.91 -21.94 -25.20
CA ARG A 119 13.77 -20.51 -24.81
C ARG A 119 15.14 -19.85 -24.81
N GLU A 120 15.25 -18.64 -25.35
CA GLU A 120 16.49 -17.88 -25.26
C GLU A 120 16.82 -17.66 -23.78
N SER A 121 18.02 -18.07 -23.32
CA SER A 121 18.39 -17.97 -21.91
C SER A 121 18.31 -16.53 -21.37
N GLY A 122 18.43 -15.54 -22.28
CA GLY A 122 18.25 -14.11 -22.01
C GLY A 122 16.82 -13.73 -21.61
N ASP A 123 15.78 -14.36 -22.18
CA ASP A 123 14.39 -14.09 -21.82
C ASP A 123 14.06 -14.56 -20.41
N LEU A 124 14.60 -15.72 -20.02
CA LEU A 124 14.41 -16.28 -18.67
C LEU A 124 15.13 -15.45 -17.62
N ALA A 125 16.35 -14.99 -17.92
CA ALA A 125 17.09 -14.09 -17.04
C ALA A 125 16.37 -12.75 -16.88
N SER A 126 15.91 -12.16 -17.99
CA SER A 126 15.20 -10.87 -17.99
C SER A 126 13.88 -10.94 -17.22
N ALA A 127 13.11 -12.01 -17.41
CA ALA A 127 11.87 -12.23 -16.66
C ALA A 127 12.15 -12.39 -15.14
N ALA A 128 13.18 -13.17 -14.77
CA ALA A 128 13.52 -13.36 -13.37
C ALA A 128 14.02 -12.07 -12.70
N LEU A 129 14.78 -11.23 -13.40
CA LEU A 129 15.24 -9.93 -12.89
C LEU A 129 14.09 -8.95 -12.73
N ALA A 130 13.14 -8.93 -13.67
CA ALA A 130 11.93 -8.13 -13.56
C ALA A 130 11.08 -8.56 -12.35
N ASP A 131 10.98 -9.87 -12.09
CA ASP A 131 10.33 -10.38 -10.88
C ASP A 131 11.07 -9.92 -9.60
N VAL A 132 12.41 -9.94 -9.58
CA VAL A 132 13.19 -9.42 -8.43
C VAL A 132 12.95 -7.93 -8.21
N GLU A 133 12.88 -7.15 -9.28
CA GLU A 133 12.61 -5.71 -9.22
C GLU A 133 11.20 -5.41 -8.71
N ALA A 134 10.22 -6.25 -9.03
CA ALA A 134 8.88 -6.14 -8.45
C ALA A 134 8.85 -6.31 -6.92
N LEU A 135 9.88 -6.91 -6.30
CA LEU A 135 10.01 -6.98 -4.83
C LEU A 135 10.53 -5.67 -4.21
N GLU A 136 11.01 -4.69 -4.97
CA GLU A 136 11.49 -3.41 -4.43
C GLU A 136 10.43 -2.77 -3.54
N PHE A 137 9.20 -2.64 -4.04
CA PHE A 137 8.10 -2.05 -3.30
C PHE A 137 7.83 -2.81 -1.99
N PHE A 138 7.91 -4.14 -2.01
CA PHE A 138 7.69 -4.96 -0.82
C PHE A 138 8.75 -4.68 0.26
N TYR A 139 10.03 -4.64 -0.11
CA TYR A 139 11.11 -4.41 0.86
C TYR A 139 11.25 -2.96 1.30
N ALA A 140 11.05 -2.00 0.38
CA ALA A 140 11.15 -0.57 0.68
C ALA A 140 9.92 -0.06 1.46
N HIS A 141 8.73 -0.60 1.23
CA HIS A 141 7.51 -0.01 1.78
C HIS A 141 6.69 -0.97 2.63
N ALA A 142 6.52 -2.23 2.22
CA ALA A 142 5.60 -3.12 2.93
C ALA A 142 6.18 -3.64 4.26
N VAL A 143 7.42 -4.12 4.27
CA VAL A 143 7.98 -4.85 5.43
C VAL A 143 8.08 -3.96 6.68
N ALA A 144 8.82 -2.86 6.59
CA ALA A 144 9.05 -1.98 7.73
C ALA A 144 7.77 -1.28 8.18
N GLN A 145 6.95 -0.81 7.24
CA GLN A 145 5.74 -0.06 7.54
C GLN A 145 4.67 -0.94 8.18
N LEU A 146 4.44 -2.16 7.68
CA LEU A 146 3.50 -3.11 8.29
C LEU A 146 3.96 -3.54 9.69
N ALA A 147 5.25 -3.79 9.87
CA ALA A 147 5.79 -4.16 11.17
C ALA A 147 5.62 -3.01 12.18
N ALA A 148 5.95 -1.77 11.77
CA ALA A 148 5.78 -0.60 12.62
C ALA A 148 4.31 -0.35 12.94
N SER A 149 3.40 -0.47 11.96
CA SER A 149 1.96 -0.32 12.19
C SER A 149 1.38 -1.38 13.11
N ALA A 150 1.78 -2.64 12.96
CA ALA A 150 1.38 -3.70 13.88
C ALA A 150 1.89 -3.43 15.30
N THR A 151 3.11 -2.89 15.44
CA THR A 151 3.71 -2.55 16.73
C THR A 151 2.98 -1.40 17.40
N VAL A 152 2.75 -0.29 16.70
CA VAL A 152 2.02 0.88 17.22
C VAL A 152 0.58 0.53 17.56
N PHE A 153 -0.11 -0.21 16.68
CA PHE A 153 -1.47 -0.66 16.93
C PHE A 153 -1.54 -1.60 18.14
N GLY A 154 -0.63 -2.59 18.21
CA GLY A 154 -0.58 -3.54 19.33
C GLY A 154 -0.29 -2.84 20.66
N ALA A 155 0.69 -1.94 20.69
CA ALA A 155 0.99 -1.14 21.88
C ALA A 155 -0.20 -0.27 22.29
N GLY A 156 -0.84 0.41 21.34
CA GLY A 156 -2.04 1.20 21.58
C GLY A 156 -3.22 0.37 22.12
N ALA A 157 -3.43 -0.82 21.58
CA ALA A 157 -4.44 -1.75 22.07
C ALA A 157 -4.14 -2.23 23.49
N VAL A 158 -2.88 -2.54 23.82
CA VAL A 158 -2.49 -2.93 25.19
C VAL A 158 -2.76 -1.79 26.18
N VAL A 159 -2.38 -0.56 25.82
CA VAL A 159 -2.65 0.63 26.66
C VAL A 159 -4.15 0.84 26.81
N LEU A 160 -4.92 0.81 25.72
CA LEU A 160 -6.38 0.98 25.75
C LEU A 160 -7.05 -0.10 26.62
N GLY A 161 -6.60 -1.35 26.53
CA GLY A 161 -7.11 -2.45 27.34
C GLY A 161 -6.84 -2.30 28.84
N GLY A 162 -5.73 -1.65 29.20
CA GLY A 162 -5.40 -1.36 30.59
C GLY A 162 -6.20 -0.20 31.18
N VAL A 163 -6.56 0.79 30.36
CA VAL A 163 -7.28 2.00 30.81
C VAL A 163 -8.80 1.81 30.73
N GLU A 164 -9.32 1.38 29.57
CA GLU A 164 -10.76 1.25 29.31
C GLU A 164 -11.04 -0.04 28.49
N PRO A 165 -11.08 -1.21 29.15
CA PRO A 165 -11.26 -2.50 28.47
C PRO A 165 -12.58 -2.60 27.68
N GLY A 166 -13.60 -1.81 28.04
CA GLY A 166 -14.88 -1.75 27.31
C GLY A 166 -14.77 -1.20 25.88
N LEU A 167 -13.73 -0.42 25.58
CA LEU A 167 -13.50 0.16 24.25
C LEU A 167 -12.66 -0.76 23.33
N LEU A 168 -12.07 -1.83 23.86
CA LEU A 168 -11.26 -2.76 23.06
C LEU A 168 -12.05 -3.51 21.98
N PRO A 169 -13.21 -4.15 22.28
CA PRO A 169 -13.94 -4.92 21.28
C PRO A 169 -14.31 -4.15 20.01
N PRO A 170 -14.88 -2.92 20.06
CA PRO A 170 -15.22 -2.18 18.84
C PRO A 170 -13.97 -1.76 18.04
N VAL A 171 -12.86 -1.41 18.72
CA VAL A 171 -11.60 -1.04 18.05
C VAL A 171 -10.99 -2.25 17.32
N LEU A 172 -10.95 -3.42 17.96
CA LEU A 172 -10.45 -4.64 17.34
C LEU A 172 -11.33 -5.10 16.18
N LEU A 173 -12.66 -4.96 16.30
CA LEU A 173 -13.60 -5.27 15.22
C LEU A 173 -13.35 -4.38 14.00
N ALA A 174 -13.21 -3.07 14.21
CA ALA A 174 -12.92 -2.11 13.14
C ALA A 174 -11.58 -2.41 12.46
N ALA A 175 -10.53 -2.65 13.24
CA ALA A 175 -9.21 -3.03 12.72
C ALA A 175 -9.26 -4.35 11.92
N GLY A 176 -9.96 -5.36 12.45
CA GLY A 176 -10.17 -6.62 11.75
C GLY A 176 -10.88 -6.45 10.41
N LEU A 177 -11.91 -5.60 10.36
CA LEU A 177 -12.67 -5.34 9.14
C LEU A 177 -11.84 -4.57 8.10
N LEU A 178 -11.00 -3.62 8.54
CA LEU A 178 -10.05 -2.89 7.68
C LEU A 178 -9.03 -3.82 7.02
N VAL A 179 -8.57 -4.85 7.74
CA VAL A 179 -7.67 -5.88 7.20
C VAL A 179 -8.42 -6.87 6.29
N LEU A 180 -9.66 -7.22 6.64
CA LEU A 180 -10.44 -8.22 5.90
C LEU A 180 -10.90 -7.73 4.53
N LEU A 181 -11.33 -6.46 4.41
CA LEU A 181 -11.81 -5.87 3.15
C LEU A 181 -10.84 -6.07 1.96
N PRO A 182 -9.55 -5.68 2.03
CA PRO A 182 -8.61 -5.90 0.93
C PRO A 182 -8.33 -7.38 0.67
N LEU A 183 -8.34 -8.24 1.69
CA LEU A 183 -8.07 -9.67 1.55
C LEU A 183 -9.19 -10.38 0.77
N LEU A 184 -10.45 -10.02 1.03
CA LEU A 184 -11.60 -10.56 0.30
C LEU A 184 -11.61 -10.09 -1.16
N ASP A 185 -11.24 -8.84 -1.41
CA ASP A 185 -11.26 -8.25 -2.75
C ASP A 185 -10.00 -8.56 -3.59
N GLY A 186 -8.97 -9.19 -2.99
CA GLY A 186 -7.67 -9.42 -3.64
C GLY A 186 -7.75 -10.16 -4.98
N ARG A 187 -8.59 -11.20 -5.10
CA ARG A 187 -8.78 -11.94 -6.36
C ARG A 187 -9.46 -11.09 -7.44
N SER A 188 -10.46 -10.31 -7.05
CA SER A 188 -11.17 -9.42 -7.95
C SER A 188 -10.27 -8.29 -8.43
N ARG A 189 -9.41 -7.74 -7.56
CA ARG A 189 -8.37 -6.76 -7.92
C ARG A 189 -7.38 -7.34 -8.92
N ALA A 190 -6.85 -8.54 -8.65
CA ALA A 190 -5.92 -9.20 -9.56
C ALA A 190 -6.53 -9.44 -10.96
N ARG A 191 -7.82 -9.81 -11.03
CA ARG A 191 -8.55 -9.96 -12.30
C ARG A 191 -8.73 -8.64 -13.04
N ARG A 192 -9.06 -7.56 -12.33
CA ARG A 192 -9.19 -6.21 -12.90
C ARG A 192 -7.86 -5.72 -13.47
N ALA A 193 -6.80 -5.77 -12.67
CA ALA A 193 -5.46 -5.41 -13.09
C ALA A 193 -4.98 -6.24 -14.30
N ALA A 194 -5.30 -7.54 -14.36
CA ALA A 194 -5.00 -8.37 -15.52
C ALA A 194 -5.73 -7.92 -16.79
N ARG A 195 -7.01 -7.52 -16.69
CA ARG A 195 -7.76 -6.97 -17.82
C ARG A 195 -7.16 -5.65 -18.31
N THR A 196 -6.82 -4.74 -17.40
CA THR A 196 -6.19 -3.45 -17.74
C THR A 196 -4.86 -3.68 -18.44
N ARG A 197 -4.00 -4.58 -17.92
CA ARG A 197 -2.73 -4.96 -18.57
C ARG A 197 -2.94 -5.58 -19.94
N GLN A 198 -3.93 -6.46 -20.10
CA GLN A 198 -4.22 -7.09 -21.38
C GLN A 198 -4.71 -6.08 -22.44
N ALA A 199 -5.57 -5.15 -22.05
CA ALA A 199 -6.03 -4.07 -22.92
C ALA A 199 -4.89 -3.12 -23.33
N ALA A 200 -4.01 -2.78 -22.39
CA ALA A 200 -2.82 -1.98 -22.67
C ALA A 200 -1.85 -2.69 -23.63
N ALA A 201 -1.62 -3.99 -23.42
CA ALA A 201 -0.80 -4.80 -24.31
C ALA A 201 -1.39 -4.89 -25.73
N ARG A 202 -2.72 -5.06 -25.86
CA ARG A 202 -3.40 -5.04 -27.18
C ARG A 202 -3.22 -3.72 -27.90
N LEU A 203 -3.44 -2.60 -27.21
CA LEU A 203 -3.28 -1.27 -27.79
C LEU A 203 -1.83 -1.00 -28.22
N SER A 204 -0.86 -1.39 -27.39
CA SER A 204 0.57 -1.24 -27.69
C SER A 204 0.97 -2.06 -28.91
N ALA A 205 0.61 -3.35 -28.96
CA ALA A 205 0.87 -4.22 -30.11
C ALA A 205 0.26 -3.65 -31.40
N ARG A 206 -1.01 -3.22 -31.36
CA ARG A 206 -1.67 -2.65 -32.55
C ARG A 206 -1.07 -1.32 -32.99
N THR A 207 -0.53 -0.54 -32.07
CA THR A 207 0.17 0.69 -32.40
C THR A 207 1.46 0.39 -33.15
N VAL A 208 2.24 -0.59 -32.68
CA VAL A 208 3.46 -1.04 -33.37
C VAL A 208 3.12 -1.58 -34.76
N GLU A 209 2.16 -2.51 -34.87
CA GLU A 209 1.69 -3.05 -36.16
C GLU A 209 1.24 -1.95 -37.13
N THR A 210 0.57 -0.90 -36.63
CA THR A 210 0.11 0.21 -37.46
C THR A 210 1.28 1.04 -37.95
N VAL A 211 2.28 1.31 -37.10
CA VAL A 211 3.48 2.09 -37.45
C VAL A 211 4.33 1.34 -38.48
N ASP A 212 4.58 0.05 -38.23
CA ASP A 212 5.38 -0.79 -39.13
C ASP A 212 4.70 -0.98 -40.49
N GLY A 213 3.36 -1.08 -40.52
CA GLY A 213 2.56 -1.24 -41.73
C GLY A 213 2.04 0.07 -42.34
N LEU A 214 2.56 1.24 -41.94
CA LEU A 214 2.10 2.53 -42.46
C LEU A 214 2.18 2.65 -43.99
N PRO A 215 3.29 2.25 -44.66
CA PRO A 215 3.40 2.35 -46.11
C PRO A 215 2.31 1.56 -46.84
N GLU A 216 2.02 0.34 -46.38
CA GLU A 216 0.99 -0.53 -46.92
C GLU A 216 -0.40 0.04 -46.67
N LEU A 217 -0.66 0.52 -45.45
CA LEU A 217 -1.95 1.15 -45.11
C LEU A 217 -2.23 2.39 -45.98
N LEU A 218 -1.20 3.16 -46.33
CA LEU A 218 -1.31 4.29 -47.24
C LEU A 218 -1.52 3.84 -48.69
N ALA A 219 -0.75 2.85 -49.16
CA ALA A 219 -0.84 2.32 -50.53
C ALA A 219 -2.23 1.72 -50.83
N PHE A 220 -2.87 1.07 -49.86
CA PHE A 220 -4.21 0.47 -49.99
C PHE A 220 -5.35 1.38 -49.49
N GLY A 221 -5.06 2.62 -49.05
CA GLY A 221 -6.09 3.54 -48.53
C GLY A 221 -6.82 3.03 -47.28
N ALA A 222 -6.19 2.15 -46.48
CA ALA A 222 -6.78 1.48 -45.33
C ALA A 222 -6.50 2.16 -43.98
N LEU A 223 -5.83 3.32 -43.98
CA LEU A 223 -5.39 4.02 -42.78
C LEU A 223 -6.54 4.39 -41.83
N ASP A 224 -7.68 4.86 -42.36
CA ASP A 224 -8.81 5.25 -41.50
C ASP A 224 -9.43 4.07 -40.77
N ARG A 225 -9.49 2.90 -41.41
CA ARG A 225 -9.91 1.64 -40.77
C ARG A 225 -8.96 1.24 -39.64
N SER A 226 -7.66 1.45 -39.81
CA SER A 226 -6.67 1.20 -38.75
C SER A 226 -6.85 2.18 -37.58
N ARG A 227 -7.04 3.47 -37.88
CA ARG A 227 -7.32 4.50 -36.85
C ARG A 227 -8.58 4.20 -36.05
N GLU A 228 -9.65 3.71 -36.68
CA GLU A 228 -10.86 3.30 -35.98
C GLU A 228 -10.63 2.14 -35.01
N ARG A 229 -9.82 1.15 -35.41
CA ARG A 229 -9.42 0.03 -34.54
C ARG A 229 -8.59 0.49 -33.34
N LEU A 230 -7.60 1.37 -33.56
CA LEU A 230 -6.82 1.98 -32.47
C LEU A 230 -7.71 2.76 -31.50
N ARG A 231 -8.69 3.53 -32.01
CA ARG A 231 -9.68 4.22 -31.16
C ARG A 231 -10.59 3.26 -30.41
N ALA A 232 -10.91 2.10 -30.97
CA ALA A 232 -11.70 1.07 -30.28
C ALA A 232 -10.90 0.45 -29.12
N ASP A 233 -9.65 0.06 -29.36
CA ASP A 233 -8.76 -0.49 -28.34
C ASP A 233 -8.45 0.54 -27.24
N GLY A 234 -8.27 1.82 -27.61
CA GLY A 234 -8.12 2.91 -26.65
C GLY A 234 -9.37 3.14 -25.79
N ARG A 235 -10.57 3.02 -26.38
CA ARG A 235 -11.83 3.07 -25.61
C ARG A 235 -11.98 1.88 -24.67
N GLU A 236 -11.56 0.69 -25.08
CA GLU A 236 -11.55 -0.51 -24.24
C GLU A 236 -10.64 -0.32 -23.02
N LEU A 237 -9.39 0.13 -23.24
CA LEU A 237 -8.44 0.43 -22.17
C LEU A 237 -8.98 1.51 -21.23
N GLY A 238 -9.50 2.62 -21.78
CA GLY A 238 -10.08 3.70 -20.99
C GLY A 238 -11.34 3.27 -20.21
N GLY A 239 -12.10 2.28 -20.72
CA GLY A 239 -13.21 1.67 -19.99
C GLY A 239 -12.73 0.80 -18.83
N ALA A 240 -11.71 -0.03 -19.06
CA ALA A 240 -11.10 -0.87 -18.02
C ALA A 240 -10.48 -0.03 -16.89
N GLN A 241 -9.73 1.02 -17.24
CA GLN A 241 -9.12 1.95 -16.27
C GLN A 241 -10.18 2.69 -15.45
N ARG A 242 -11.24 3.20 -16.08
CA ARG A 242 -12.34 3.87 -15.35
C ARG A 242 -13.05 2.92 -14.40
N ALA A 243 -13.30 1.68 -14.81
CA ALA A 243 -13.86 0.68 -13.91
C ALA A 243 -12.93 0.41 -12.72
N GLU A 244 -11.61 0.31 -12.94
CA GLU A 244 -10.63 0.13 -11.86
C GLU A 244 -10.65 1.32 -10.88
N GLN A 245 -10.64 2.55 -11.39
CA GLN A 245 -10.72 3.78 -10.59
C GLN A 245 -12.02 3.86 -9.77
N THR A 246 -13.18 3.52 -10.34
CA THR A 246 -14.45 3.56 -9.59
C THR A 246 -14.49 2.52 -8.48
N TRP A 247 -13.91 1.34 -8.70
CA TRP A 247 -13.76 0.34 -7.64
C TRP A 247 -12.79 0.79 -6.54
N GLU A 248 -11.66 1.40 -6.90
CA GLU A 248 -10.72 1.93 -5.93
C GLU A 248 -11.36 3.02 -5.08
N ALA A 249 -12.05 3.98 -5.72
CA ALA A 249 -12.79 5.03 -5.05
C ALA A 249 -13.88 4.46 -4.12
N GLY A 250 -14.67 3.48 -4.58
CA GLY A 250 -15.66 2.81 -3.75
C GLY A 250 -15.04 2.08 -2.54
N SER A 251 -13.88 1.44 -2.74
CA SER A 251 -13.17 0.77 -1.64
C SER A 251 -12.55 1.76 -0.66
N ALA A 252 -12.08 2.92 -1.13
CA ALA A 252 -11.57 4.00 -0.30
C ALA A 252 -12.69 4.60 0.55
N ALA A 253 -13.83 4.90 -0.06
CA ALA A 253 -15.02 5.40 0.64
C ALA A 253 -15.51 4.40 1.70
N ALA A 254 -15.58 3.10 1.37
CA ALA A 254 -15.95 2.08 2.35
C ALA A 254 -15.00 2.02 3.55
N ARG A 255 -13.68 2.15 3.32
CA ARG A 255 -12.68 2.19 4.40
C ARG A 255 -12.83 3.46 5.24
N ASP A 256 -13.05 4.60 4.61
CA ASP A 256 -13.20 5.89 5.30
C ASP A 256 -14.46 5.92 6.17
N LEU A 257 -15.59 5.41 5.65
CA LEU A 257 -16.82 5.22 6.41
C LEU A 257 -16.64 4.24 7.57
N LEU A 258 -15.87 3.16 7.38
CA LEU A 258 -15.57 2.22 8.46
C LEU A 258 -14.72 2.84 9.56
N VAL A 259 -13.68 3.60 9.21
CA VAL A 259 -12.84 4.31 10.18
C VAL A 259 -13.67 5.35 10.92
N THR A 260 -14.41 6.18 10.20
CA THR A 260 -15.25 7.23 10.78
C THR A 260 -16.33 6.63 11.69
N GLY A 261 -17.03 5.59 11.23
CA GLY A 261 -18.03 4.89 12.04
C GLY A 261 -17.43 4.23 13.28
N ALA A 262 -16.23 3.67 13.19
CA ALA A 262 -15.51 3.12 14.35
C ALA A 262 -15.15 4.22 15.36
N VAL A 263 -14.64 5.36 14.89
CA VAL A 263 -14.33 6.51 15.75
C VAL A 263 -15.58 7.04 16.44
N VAL A 264 -16.66 7.28 15.70
CA VAL A 264 -17.95 7.73 16.26
C VAL A 264 -18.49 6.72 17.27
N GLY A 265 -18.42 5.42 16.95
CA GLY A 265 -18.82 4.35 17.85
C GLY A 265 -18.02 4.34 19.16
N VAL A 266 -16.69 4.48 19.08
CA VAL A 266 -15.81 4.58 20.25
C VAL A 266 -16.14 5.81 21.09
N VAL A 267 -16.33 6.97 20.46
CA VAL A 267 -16.71 8.22 21.15
C VAL A 267 -18.08 8.09 21.82
N ALA A 268 -19.07 7.49 21.15
CA ALA A 268 -20.40 7.28 21.71
C ALA A 268 -20.39 6.34 22.93
N VAL A 269 -19.63 5.24 22.85
CA VAL A 269 -19.46 4.31 23.98
C VAL A 269 -18.72 4.98 25.14
N ALA A 270 -17.66 5.73 24.86
CA ALA A 270 -16.94 6.51 25.87
C ALA A 270 -17.84 7.55 26.54
N GLY A 271 -18.64 8.28 25.75
CA GLY A 271 -19.60 9.27 26.26
C GLY A 271 -20.72 8.65 27.10
N HIS A 272 -21.10 7.39 26.87
CA HIS A 272 -22.11 6.70 27.68
C HIS A 272 -21.56 6.17 29.00
N GLN A 273 -20.28 5.77 29.05
CA GLN A 273 -19.64 5.26 30.27
C GLN A 273 -19.24 6.38 31.25
N ILE A 274 -19.01 7.59 30.75
CA ILE A 274 -18.57 8.73 31.54
C ILE A 274 -19.79 9.63 31.81
N GLY A 275 -20.59 9.24 32.80
CA GLY A 275 -21.87 9.87 33.10
C GLY A 275 -21.84 11.41 33.23
N GLY A 276 -22.76 12.08 32.55
CA GLY A 276 -23.39 13.32 33.00
C GLY A 276 -22.75 14.67 32.65
N ALA A 277 -21.47 14.76 32.27
CA ALA A 277 -20.82 16.05 31.98
C ALA A 277 -20.46 16.31 30.51
N TRP A 278 -20.32 15.26 29.68
CA TRP A 278 -19.79 15.39 28.30
C TRP A 278 -20.81 15.06 27.20
N ALA A 279 -22.07 14.86 27.57
CA ALA A 279 -23.18 14.72 26.63
C ALA A 279 -23.29 15.87 25.59
N PRO A 280 -22.97 17.14 25.93
CA PRO A 280 -22.95 18.22 24.93
C PRO A 280 -21.79 18.10 23.92
N ALA A 281 -20.64 17.57 24.33
CA ALA A 281 -19.46 17.41 23.47
C ALA A 281 -19.64 16.26 22.46
N ALA A 282 -20.37 15.21 22.85
CA ALA A 282 -20.76 14.13 21.94
C ALA A 282 -21.77 14.58 20.86
N LEU A 283 -22.60 15.58 21.15
CA LEU A 283 -23.51 16.20 20.18
C LEU A 283 -22.78 17.08 19.15
N ALA A 284 -21.67 17.72 19.54
CA ALA A 284 -20.87 18.57 18.65
C ALA A 284 -19.99 17.78 17.67
N LEU A 285 -19.62 16.53 17.99
CA LEU A 285 -18.90 15.63 17.07
C LEU A 285 -19.82 14.92 16.05
N ALA A 286 -21.14 15.08 16.19
CA ALA A 286 -22.15 14.48 15.32
C ALA A 286 -22.73 15.45 14.26
N SER A 287 -22.30 16.72 14.27
CA SER A 287 -22.71 17.78 13.32
C SER A 287 -21.53 18.28 12.50
#